data_AF-A0A0F4LMX6-F1
#
_entry.id   AF-A0A0F4LMX6-F1
#
_cell.length_a   1.000
_cell.length_b   1.000
_cell.length_c   1.000
_cell.angle_alpha   90.00
_cell.angle_beta   90.00
_cell.angle_gamma   90.00
#
_symmetry.space_group_name_H-M   'P 1'
#
loop_
_entity.id
_entity.type
_entity.pdbx_description
1 polymer ?
#
loop_
_entity_poly.entity_id
_entity_poly.type
_entity_poly.pdbx_seq_one_letter_code
_entity_poly.pdbx_strand_id
1 'polypeptide(L)'
;MKFKKKIITLLALISVVAGFGIAHSSVSSVQAKTNITTFPKKMRGTWYAYFNKKKILKKTFTKNKEITYDTKGKHIRYLHKQPKVFPESSKKNKDWIYISNIKKVTGHTWYCINDYSPVLSGEYYGVAKLKGNWVLGSALEHNNTFESDDIHWYRSRKLAKKFKKRHYKGFDFAISYNDLE
;
A
#
# COMPACT_ATOMS: atom_id res chain seq x y z
N MET A 1 62.64 27.62 22.34
CA MET A 1 61.66 28.32 21.47
C MET A 1 61.11 27.39 20.39
N LYS A 2 60.36 26.36 20.82
CA LYS A 2 59.76 25.31 19.98
C LYS A 2 58.23 25.32 20.15
N PHE A 3 57.51 26.41 19.89
CA PHE A 3 56.06 26.46 20.17
C PHE A 3 55.29 27.54 19.38
N LYS A 4 55.56 27.72 18.07
CA LYS A 4 54.83 28.75 17.29
C LYS A 4 54.35 28.34 15.89
N LYS A 5 54.37 27.06 15.51
CA LYS A 5 53.92 26.63 14.16
C LYS A 5 53.03 25.37 14.10
N LYS A 6 52.42 24.92 15.20
CA LYS A 6 51.56 23.70 15.20
C LYS A 6 50.25 23.78 16.02
N ILE A 7 49.73 24.95 16.34
CA ILE A 7 48.46 25.07 17.12
C ILE A 7 47.59 26.22 16.57
N ILE A 8 47.14 26.12 15.32
CA ILE A 8 45.84 26.68 14.89
C ILE A 8 45.21 25.67 13.92
N THR A 9 45.29 24.39 14.27
CA THR A 9 44.54 23.27 13.66
C THR A 9 43.52 22.76 14.68
N LEU A 10 42.92 23.69 15.44
CA LEU A 10 41.89 23.43 16.46
C LEU A 10 40.94 24.64 16.57
N LEU A 11 40.41 25.07 15.43
CA LEU A 11 39.17 25.85 15.33
C LEU A 11 38.20 25.09 14.41
N ALA A 12 38.15 23.77 14.64
CA ALA A 12 37.07 22.91 14.23
C ALA A 12 36.10 22.83 15.41
N LEU A 13 35.10 23.72 15.42
CA LEU A 13 33.76 23.47 15.96
C LEU A 13 32.94 24.75 15.77
N ILE A 14 31.74 24.60 15.21
CA ILE A 14 30.68 25.62 15.08
C ILE A 14 30.76 26.48 13.80
N SER A 15 30.33 25.89 12.68
CA SER A 15 29.45 26.62 11.74
C SER A 15 28.50 25.62 11.09
N VAL A 16 27.25 25.79 11.48
CA VAL A 16 26.08 24.94 11.25
C VAL A 16 25.69 24.93 9.77
N VAL A 17 25.53 23.71 9.25
CA VAL A 17 24.47 23.25 8.33
C VAL A 17 23.64 24.34 7.64
N ALA A 18 23.88 24.57 6.34
CA ALA A 18 22.83 24.96 5.40
C ALA A 18 23.36 24.73 3.98
N GLY A 19 22.73 23.82 3.23
CA GLY A 19 23.06 23.66 1.81
C GLY A 19 22.95 22.25 1.22
N PHE A 20 22.41 21.26 1.94
CA PHE A 20 21.80 20.12 1.26
C PHE A 20 20.35 20.48 0.98
N GLY A 21 20.10 20.97 -0.22
CA GLY A 21 18.76 21.05 -0.78
C GLY A 21 18.20 19.64 -0.84
N ILE A 22 17.53 19.22 0.24
CA ILE A 22 16.64 18.08 0.23
C ILE A 22 15.57 18.49 -0.77
N ALA A 23 15.62 17.87 -1.96
CA ALA A 23 14.48 17.85 -2.86
C ALA A 23 13.34 17.21 -2.06
N HIS A 24 12.55 18.04 -1.38
CA HIS A 24 11.25 17.69 -0.88
C HIS A 24 10.46 17.25 -2.11
N SER A 25 10.43 15.94 -2.33
CA SER A 25 9.51 15.32 -3.24
C SER A 25 8.15 15.53 -2.60
N SER A 26 7.56 16.70 -2.81
CA SER A 26 6.19 16.98 -2.46
C SER A 26 5.40 15.80 -3.03
N VAL A 27 4.82 14.99 -2.15
CA VAL A 27 3.96 13.88 -2.56
C VAL A 27 2.74 14.55 -3.18
N SER A 28 2.82 14.79 -4.49
CA SER A 28 1.69 15.32 -5.24
C SER A 28 0.61 14.26 -5.16
N SER A 29 -0.42 14.52 -4.36
CA SER A 29 -1.67 13.78 -4.38
C SER A 29 -2.29 14.00 -5.76
N VAL A 30 -1.89 13.17 -6.72
CA VAL A 30 -2.55 13.12 -8.03
C VAL A 30 -3.98 12.68 -7.73
N GLN A 31 -4.91 13.62 -7.70
CA GLN A 31 -6.33 13.38 -7.53
C GLN A 31 -6.78 12.52 -8.72
N ALA A 32 -6.77 11.21 -8.51
CA ALA A 32 -7.05 10.24 -9.54
C ALA A 32 -8.49 10.43 -10.05
N LYS A 33 -8.68 10.32 -11.37
CA LYS A 33 -10.00 10.36 -12.01
C LYS A 33 -10.99 9.47 -11.23
N THR A 34 -12.09 10.05 -10.75
CA THR A 34 -13.19 9.40 -10.00
C THR A 34 -13.98 8.34 -10.79
N ASN A 35 -13.48 7.92 -11.96
CA ASN A 35 -14.14 7.06 -12.93
C ASN A 35 -13.47 5.67 -13.07
N ILE A 36 -12.81 5.17 -12.02
CA ILE A 36 -12.14 3.87 -12.10
C ILE A 36 -13.18 2.76 -11.98
N THR A 37 -13.52 2.16 -13.11
CA THR A 37 -14.45 1.01 -13.20
C THR A 37 -13.72 -0.30 -13.47
N THR A 38 -12.39 -0.26 -13.51
CA THR A 38 -11.60 -1.46 -13.75
C THR A 38 -10.38 -1.53 -12.85
N PHE A 39 -10.10 -2.71 -12.29
CA PHE A 39 -8.86 -2.95 -11.57
C PHE A 39 -7.65 -2.77 -12.51
N PRO A 40 -6.52 -2.23 -12.02
CA PRO A 40 -5.29 -2.11 -12.80
C PRO A 40 -4.83 -3.46 -13.34
N LYS A 41 -4.37 -3.52 -14.60
CA LYS A 41 -3.93 -4.78 -15.24
C LYS A 41 -2.94 -5.58 -14.38
N LYS A 42 -2.00 -4.89 -13.72
CA LYS A 42 -0.99 -5.51 -12.83
C LYS A 42 -1.61 -6.23 -11.62
N MET A 43 -2.75 -5.76 -11.13
CA MET A 43 -3.49 -6.31 -9.98
C MET A 43 -4.39 -7.49 -10.37
N ARG A 44 -4.88 -7.54 -11.62
CA ARG A 44 -5.78 -8.60 -12.10
C ARG A 44 -5.13 -9.98 -12.07
N GLY A 45 -5.91 -11.03 -11.89
CA GLY A 45 -5.51 -12.43 -11.81
C GLY A 45 -5.58 -12.96 -10.37
N THR A 46 -5.11 -14.19 -10.17
CA THR A 46 -5.19 -14.88 -8.89
C THR A 46 -3.92 -14.67 -8.07
N TRP A 47 -4.14 -14.52 -6.76
CA TRP A 47 -3.15 -14.23 -5.74
C TRP A 47 -3.33 -15.20 -4.58
N TYR A 48 -2.20 -15.59 -4.00
CA TYR A 48 -2.14 -16.53 -2.89
C TYR A 48 -1.26 -15.95 -1.80
N ALA A 49 -1.74 -16.02 -0.57
CA ALA A 49 -0.99 -15.66 0.62
C ALA A 49 -0.98 -16.83 1.59
N TYR A 50 0.00 -16.87 2.48
CA TYR A 50 0.08 -17.91 3.50
C TYR A 50 -0.15 -17.26 4.87
N PHE A 51 -1.23 -17.65 5.54
CA PHE A 51 -1.56 -17.18 6.88
C PHE A 51 -1.33 -18.31 7.88
N ASN A 52 -0.57 -18.01 8.95
CA ASN A 52 -0.31 -18.91 10.09
C ASN A 52 -0.06 -20.37 9.72
N LYS A 53 1.16 -20.72 9.27
CA LYS A 53 1.75 -22.07 9.02
C LYS A 53 0.89 -23.15 8.29
N LYS A 54 -0.41 -23.00 8.08
CA LYS A 54 -1.35 -24.06 7.68
C LYS A 54 -2.36 -23.61 6.63
N LYS A 55 -2.72 -22.32 6.53
CA LYS A 55 -3.79 -21.88 5.62
C LYS A 55 -3.27 -21.04 4.45
N ILE A 56 -3.60 -21.47 3.24
CA ILE A 56 -3.41 -20.67 2.04
C ILE A 56 -4.67 -19.84 1.79
N LEU A 57 -4.51 -18.52 1.70
CA LEU A 57 -5.56 -17.60 1.28
C LEU A 57 -5.54 -17.50 -0.25
N LYS A 58 -6.70 -17.27 -0.85
CA LYS A 58 -6.85 -17.07 -2.29
C LYS A 58 -7.70 -15.82 -2.54
N LYS A 59 -7.20 -14.94 -3.40
CA LYS A 59 -7.90 -13.74 -3.87
C LYS A 59 -7.74 -13.62 -5.38
N THR A 60 -8.78 -13.26 -6.10
CA THR A 60 -8.75 -13.08 -7.56
C THR A 60 -9.36 -11.74 -7.92
N PHE A 61 -8.61 -10.92 -8.66
CA PHE A 61 -9.13 -9.68 -9.23
C PHE A 61 -9.38 -9.89 -10.73
N THR A 62 -10.59 -9.63 -11.22
CA THR A 62 -10.87 -9.58 -12.66
C THR A 62 -10.81 -8.13 -13.15
N LYS A 63 -11.39 -7.82 -14.32
CA LYS A 63 -11.55 -6.43 -14.74
C LYS A 63 -12.35 -5.63 -13.70
N ASN A 64 -13.41 -6.19 -13.14
CA ASN A 64 -14.40 -5.48 -12.34
C ASN A 64 -14.94 -6.28 -11.13
N LYS A 65 -14.27 -7.37 -10.75
CA LYS A 65 -14.66 -8.17 -9.58
C LYS A 65 -13.45 -8.46 -8.72
N GLU A 66 -13.67 -8.49 -7.42
CA GLU A 66 -12.79 -9.12 -6.46
C GLU A 66 -13.47 -10.37 -5.94
N ILE A 67 -12.73 -11.48 -5.89
CA ILE A 67 -13.22 -12.77 -5.42
C ILE A 67 -12.29 -13.24 -4.31
N THR A 68 -12.79 -13.40 -3.09
CA THR A 68 -12.05 -13.93 -1.94
C THR A 68 -12.58 -15.30 -1.56
N TYR A 69 -11.70 -16.13 -1.01
CA TYR A 69 -12.02 -17.46 -0.48
C TYR A 69 -11.55 -17.53 0.97
N ASP A 70 -12.48 -17.67 1.90
CA ASP A 70 -12.20 -17.76 3.34
C ASP A 70 -12.89 -18.98 3.98
N THR A 71 -13.02 -19.01 5.31
CA THR A 71 -13.71 -20.10 6.03
C THR A 71 -15.22 -20.14 5.78
N LYS A 72 -15.85 -19.01 5.42
CA LYS A 72 -17.28 -18.86 5.17
C LYS A 72 -17.64 -19.14 3.71
N GLY A 73 -16.65 -19.21 2.82
CA GLY A 73 -16.80 -19.63 1.44
C GLY A 73 -16.24 -18.61 0.45
N LYS A 74 -16.93 -18.48 -0.68
CA LYS A 74 -16.55 -17.57 -1.77
C LYS A 74 -17.34 -16.28 -1.64
N HIS A 75 -16.65 -15.15 -1.52
CA HIS A 75 -17.26 -13.81 -1.56
C HIS A 75 -16.88 -13.10 -2.84
N ILE A 76 -17.81 -12.33 -3.41
CA ILE A 76 -17.61 -11.59 -4.65
C ILE A 76 -18.01 -10.14 -4.41
N ARG A 77 -17.07 -9.22 -4.56
CA ARG A 77 -17.32 -7.78 -4.59
C ARG A 77 -17.20 -7.26 -6.02
N TYR A 78 -17.99 -6.27 -6.37
CA TYR A 78 -18.10 -5.71 -7.71
C TYR A 78 -17.56 -4.29 -7.72
N LEU A 79 -16.62 -4.00 -8.62
CA LEU A 79 -16.07 -2.68 -8.78
C LEU A 79 -17.06 -1.81 -9.58
N HIS A 80 -17.55 -0.78 -8.93
CA HIS A 80 -18.40 0.25 -9.52
C HIS A 80 -17.64 1.56 -9.65
N LYS A 81 -18.17 2.45 -10.49
CA LYS A 81 -17.73 3.84 -10.52
C LYS A 81 -18.08 4.48 -9.18
N GLN A 82 -17.13 5.17 -8.57
CA GLN A 82 -17.39 5.89 -7.33
C GLN A 82 -18.45 6.97 -7.58
N PRO A 83 -19.57 6.95 -6.83
CA PRO A 83 -20.61 7.95 -7.00
C PRO A 83 -20.20 9.25 -6.31
N LYS A 84 -20.73 10.39 -6.79
CA LYS A 84 -20.57 11.68 -6.09
C LYS A 84 -21.31 11.70 -4.76
N VAL A 85 -22.44 11.02 -4.71
CA VAL A 85 -23.28 10.83 -3.53
C VAL A 85 -23.49 9.33 -3.39
N PHE A 86 -23.07 8.75 -2.27
CA PHE A 86 -23.26 7.33 -2.04
C PHE A 86 -24.77 7.01 -2.05
N PRO A 87 -25.22 5.92 -2.69
CA PRO A 87 -26.61 5.48 -2.61
C PRO A 87 -26.98 5.20 -1.14
N GLU A 88 -28.21 4.78 -0.83
CA GLU A 88 -28.51 4.15 0.47
C GLU A 88 -28.17 2.65 0.46
N SER A 89 -27.92 2.07 1.65
CA SER A 89 -27.50 0.67 1.76
C SER A 89 -28.67 -0.23 1.44
N SER A 90 -28.49 -1.18 0.54
CA SER A 90 -29.54 -2.07 0.06
C SER A 90 -28.98 -3.43 -0.33
N LYS A 91 -29.87 -4.40 -0.54
CA LYS A 91 -29.48 -5.72 -1.08
C LYS A 91 -28.81 -5.63 -2.45
N LYS A 92 -29.05 -4.56 -3.22
CA LYS A 92 -28.51 -4.36 -4.58
C LYS A 92 -27.05 -3.92 -4.58
N ASN A 93 -26.63 -3.14 -3.58
CA ASN A 93 -25.31 -2.51 -3.53
C ASN A 93 -24.43 -2.99 -2.36
N LYS A 94 -24.91 -3.96 -1.57
CA LYS A 94 -24.15 -4.57 -0.47
C LYS A 94 -22.75 -5.09 -0.85
N ASP A 95 -22.57 -5.50 -2.10
CA ASP A 95 -21.31 -6.06 -2.60
C ASP A 95 -20.54 -5.07 -3.50
N TRP A 96 -20.94 -3.78 -3.52
CA TRP A 96 -20.27 -2.77 -4.32
C TRP A 96 -19.01 -2.27 -3.61
N ILE A 97 -17.93 -2.20 -4.38
CA ILE A 97 -16.66 -1.59 -3.98
C ILE A 97 -16.26 -0.51 -4.97
N TYR A 98 -15.42 0.41 -4.50
CA TYR A 98 -14.91 1.52 -5.27
C TYR A 98 -13.42 1.68 -5.06
N ILE A 99 -12.70 2.07 -6.12
CA ILE A 99 -11.35 2.60 -5.97
C ILE A 99 -11.51 4.09 -5.66
N SER A 100 -11.39 4.45 -4.39
CA SER A 100 -11.69 5.80 -3.87
C SER A 100 -10.48 6.73 -3.88
N ASN A 101 -9.28 6.15 -3.82
CA ASN A 101 -8.02 6.89 -3.74
C ASN A 101 -6.88 6.09 -4.37
N ILE A 102 -5.90 6.80 -4.92
CA ILE A 102 -4.62 6.23 -5.36
C ILE A 102 -3.51 7.02 -4.70
N LYS A 103 -2.68 6.34 -3.91
CA LYS A 103 -1.51 6.96 -3.25
C LYS A 103 -0.21 6.40 -3.85
N LYS A 104 0.83 7.23 -3.90
CA LYS A 104 2.20 6.76 -4.14
C LYS A 104 2.96 6.80 -2.81
N VAL A 105 3.46 5.66 -2.37
CA VAL A 105 4.22 5.54 -1.12
C VAL A 105 5.47 4.73 -1.42
N THR A 106 6.63 5.24 -1.00
CA THR A 106 7.95 4.61 -1.19
C THR A 106 8.21 4.12 -2.62
N GLY A 107 7.69 4.83 -3.62
CA GLY A 107 7.84 4.49 -5.05
C GLY A 107 6.82 3.47 -5.58
N HIS A 108 5.90 2.99 -4.75
CA HIS A 108 4.84 2.05 -5.11
C HIS A 108 3.48 2.75 -5.20
N THR A 109 2.65 2.33 -6.16
CA THR A 109 1.26 2.81 -6.31
C THR A 109 0.31 1.91 -5.54
N TRP A 110 -0.51 2.51 -4.70
CA TRP A 110 -1.47 1.86 -3.82
C TRP A 110 -2.88 2.33 -4.13
N TYR A 111 -3.82 1.38 -4.23
CA TYR A 111 -5.21 1.62 -4.57
C TYR A 111 -6.07 1.36 -3.34
N CYS A 112 -6.74 2.40 -2.86
CA CYS A 112 -7.72 2.30 -1.78
C CYS A 112 -9.01 1.69 -2.33
N ILE A 113 -9.39 0.53 -1.83
CA ILE A 113 -10.66 -0.13 -2.12
C ILE A 113 -11.55 0.04 -0.91
N ASN A 114 -12.64 0.78 -1.09
CA ASN A 114 -13.64 0.98 -0.06
C ASN A 114 -14.91 0.21 -0.42
N ASP A 115 -15.52 -0.37 0.60
CA ASP A 115 -16.91 -0.81 0.52
C ASP A 115 -17.84 0.41 0.45
N TYR A 116 -19.14 0.17 0.45
CA TYR A 116 -20.14 1.19 0.23
C TYR A 116 -20.25 2.29 1.31
N SER A 117 -19.52 2.19 2.43
CA SER A 117 -19.56 3.15 3.54
C SER A 117 -18.48 4.25 3.45
N PRO A 118 -18.80 5.52 3.77
CA PRO A 118 -17.82 6.60 3.86
C PRO A 118 -16.91 6.53 5.11
N VAL A 119 -17.07 5.52 5.97
CA VAL A 119 -16.29 5.42 7.22
C VAL A 119 -14.87 4.92 6.93
N LEU A 120 -13.94 5.89 6.89
CA LEU A 120 -12.51 5.99 7.26
C LEU A 120 -11.55 4.77 7.26
N SER A 121 -11.97 3.56 6.92
CA SER A 121 -11.09 2.40 6.80
C SER A 121 -11.21 1.76 5.42
N GLY A 122 -10.19 1.98 4.59
CA GLY A 122 -10.07 1.36 3.27
C GLY A 122 -9.05 0.24 3.26
N GLU A 123 -9.28 -0.75 2.38
CA GLU A 123 -8.26 -1.75 2.06
C GLU A 123 -7.36 -1.22 0.95
N TYR A 124 -6.09 -1.00 1.25
CA TYR A 124 -5.11 -0.54 0.27
C TYR A 124 -4.37 -1.72 -0.34
N TYR A 125 -4.26 -1.71 -1.66
CA TYR A 125 -3.51 -2.73 -2.40
C TYR A 125 -2.41 -2.14 -3.24
N GLY A 126 -1.19 -2.65 -3.05
CA GLY A 126 -0.01 -2.28 -3.82
C GLY A 126 0.49 -3.44 -4.66
N VAL A 127 0.86 -3.20 -5.92
CA VAL A 127 1.40 -4.26 -6.78
C VAL A 127 2.74 -3.85 -7.38
N ALA A 128 3.76 -4.67 -7.13
CA ALA A 128 5.10 -4.48 -7.67
C ALA A 128 5.71 -5.78 -8.18
N LYS A 129 6.69 -5.67 -9.08
CA LYS A 129 7.55 -6.79 -9.47
C LYS A 129 8.84 -6.69 -8.67
N LEU A 130 9.03 -7.60 -7.72
CA LEU A 130 10.17 -7.63 -6.80
C LEU A 130 10.99 -8.89 -7.03
N LYS A 131 12.28 -8.73 -7.33
CA LYS A 131 13.22 -9.85 -7.58
C LYS A 131 12.63 -10.88 -8.56
N GLY A 132 12.07 -10.40 -9.66
CA GLY A 132 11.45 -11.21 -10.71
C GLY A 132 10.01 -11.68 -10.45
N ASN A 133 9.49 -11.54 -9.23
CA ASN A 133 8.16 -12.04 -8.86
C ASN A 133 7.15 -10.89 -8.72
N TRP A 134 5.93 -11.08 -9.21
CA TRP A 134 4.83 -10.18 -8.89
C TRP A 134 4.40 -10.40 -7.45
N VAL A 135 4.33 -9.31 -6.69
CA VAL A 135 3.93 -9.25 -5.29
C VAL A 135 2.76 -8.27 -5.16
N LEU A 136 1.72 -8.69 -4.45
CA LEU A 136 0.62 -7.87 -4.02
C LEU A 136 0.72 -7.70 -2.50
N GLY A 137 0.77 -6.46 -2.04
CA GLY A 137 0.63 -6.12 -0.63
C GLY A 137 -0.78 -5.66 -0.31
N SER A 138 -1.19 -5.86 0.94
CA SER A 138 -2.42 -5.31 1.51
C SER A 138 -2.08 -4.50 2.76
N ALA A 139 -2.81 -3.41 2.96
CA ALA A 139 -2.74 -2.59 4.16
C ALA A 139 -4.14 -2.12 4.53
N LEU A 140 -4.39 -1.91 5.81
CA LEU A 140 -5.61 -1.31 6.33
C LEU A 140 -5.31 0.10 6.83
N GLU A 141 -6.18 1.05 6.49
CA GLU A 141 -6.16 2.39 7.07
C GLU A 141 -7.04 2.41 8.33
N HIS A 142 -6.47 2.76 9.48
CA HIS A 142 -7.15 2.95 10.76
C HIS A 142 -6.75 4.29 11.36
N ASN A 143 -7.71 5.21 11.53
CA ASN A 143 -7.49 6.52 12.18
C ASN A 143 -6.26 7.26 11.63
N ASN A 144 -6.14 7.35 10.31
CA ASN A 144 -5.00 7.95 9.60
C ASN A 144 -3.64 7.24 9.78
N THR A 145 -3.61 6.07 10.42
CA THR A 145 -2.45 5.18 10.50
C THR A 145 -2.66 4.01 9.53
N PHE A 146 -1.62 3.63 8.80
CA PHE A 146 -1.65 2.50 7.89
C PHE A 146 -0.97 1.31 8.54
N GLU A 147 -1.69 0.21 8.71
CA GLU A 147 -1.12 -1.05 9.15
C GLU A 147 -0.99 -1.95 7.92
N SER A 148 0.25 -2.17 7.46
CA SER A 148 0.49 -3.19 6.44
C SER A 148 0.24 -4.56 7.04
N ASP A 149 -0.50 -5.41 6.34
CA ASP A 149 -0.47 -6.82 6.66
C ASP A 149 0.98 -7.31 6.49
N ASP A 150 1.50 -8.05 7.46
CA ASP A 150 2.78 -8.77 7.38
C ASP A 150 2.78 -9.88 6.31
N ILE A 151 1.75 -9.91 5.47
CA ILE A 151 1.43 -10.97 4.54
C ILE A 151 1.52 -10.41 3.12
N HIS A 152 2.40 -11.00 2.34
CA HIS A 152 2.49 -10.72 0.91
C HIS A 152 1.82 -11.81 0.09
N TRP A 153 1.20 -11.38 -0.99
CA TRP A 153 0.47 -12.22 -1.91
C TRP A 153 1.26 -12.45 -3.20
N TYR A 154 1.19 -13.67 -3.72
CA TYR A 154 1.96 -14.12 -4.89
C TYR A 154 1.08 -14.81 -5.93
N ARG A 155 1.55 -14.86 -7.18
CA ARG A 155 0.80 -15.47 -8.29
C ARG A 155 0.67 -16.99 -8.27
N SER A 156 1.42 -17.67 -7.41
CA SER A 156 1.35 -19.13 -7.27
C SER A 156 1.43 -19.57 -5.82
N ARG A 157 0.82 -20.72 -5.54
CA ARG A 157 0.85 -21.36 -4.21
C ARG A 157 2.28 -21.69 -3.77
N LYS A 158 3.14 -22.11 -4.71
CA LYS A 158 4.56 -22.43 -4.46
C LYS A 158 5.33 -21.21 -3.99
N LEU A 159 5.14 -20.06 -4.65
CA LEU A 159 5.78 -18.81 -4.25
C LEU A 159 5.29 -18.32 -2.89
N ALA A 160 3.97 -18.36 -2.66
CA ALA A 160 3.38 -18.00 -1.37
C ALA A 160 3.94 -18.84 -0.22
N LYS A 161 4.08 -20.15 -0.41
CA LYS A 161 4.70 -21.04 0.61
C LYS A 161 6.18 -20.76 0.80
N LYS A 162 6.93 -20.53 -0.28
CA LYS A 162 8.38 -20.25 -0.25
C LYS A 162 8.70 -18.94 0.47
N PHE A 163 7.90 -17.91 0.25
CA PHE A 163 8.17 -16.55 0.74
C PHE A 163 7.23 -16.11 1.86
N LYS A 164 6.60 -17.04 2.58
CA LYS A 164 5.62 -16.75 3.66
C LYS A 164 6.16 -15.94 4.85
N LYS A 165 7.48 -15.82 5.02
CA LYS A 165 8.14 -15.02 6.08
C LYS A 165 8.95 -13.87 5.49
N ARG A 166 8.74 -13.57 4.21
CA ARG A 166 9.49 -12.53 3.51
C ARG A 166 8.75 -11.23 3.69
N HIS A 167 9.46 -10.22 4.18
CA HIS A 167 9.02 -8.83 4.19
C HIS A 167 9.79 -8.09 3.10
N TYR A 168 9.11 -7.21 2.36
CA TYR A 168 9.75 -6.35 1.36
C TYR A 168 9.73 -4.90 1.83
N LYS A 169 10.92 -4.30 1.92
CA LYS A 169 11.06 -2.86 2.15
C LYS A 169 10.24 -2.10 1.11
N GLY A 170 9.49 -1.09 1.57
CA GLY A 170 8.57 -0.30 0.74
C GLY A 170 7.15 -0.87 0.64
N PHE A 171 6.91 -2.07 1.16
CA PHE A 171 5.57 -2.56 1.45
C PHE A 171 5.17 -2.36 2.92
N ASP A 172 6.12 -1.99 3.77
CA ASP A 172 5.86 -1.56 5.14
C ASP A 172 5.30 -0.14 5.11
N PHE A 173 4.00 -0.01 5.33
CA PHE A 173 3.42 1.26 5.74
C PHE A 173 3.60 1.37 7.25
N ALA A 174 4.54 2.21 7.67
CA ALA A 174 4.43 2.91 8.94
C ALA A 174 4.43 4.38 8.57
N ILE A 175 3.25 4.94 8.31
CA ILE A 175 3.09 6.40 8.29
C ILE A 175 2.47 6.74 9.64
N SER A 176 3.33 7.04 10.60
CA SER A 176 2.96 7.81 11.79
C SER A 176 2.97 9.29 11.39
N TYR A 177 2.01 10.07 11.87
CA TYR A 177 1.84 11.48 11.52
C TYR A 177 3.02 12.40 11.93
N ASN A 178 4.06 11.86 12.58
CA ASN A 178 5.22 12.66 13.01
C ASN A 178 6.16 13.07 11.86
N ASP A 179 5.96 12.57 10.63
CA ASP A 179 6.81 12.89 9.48
C ASP A 179 6.19 13.95 8.52
N LEU A 180 5.18 14.71 8.95
CA LEU A 180 4.49 15.72 8.14
C LEU A 180 4.36 17.13 8.79
N GLU A 181 5.24 17.51 9.72
CA GLU A 181 5.43 18.93 10.08
C GLU A 181 6.33 19.65 9.07
#